data_AF-A0A1F9C4Y8-F1
#
_entry.id   AF-A0A1F9C4Y8-F1
#
_cell.length_a   1.000
_cell.length_b   1.000
_cell.length_c   1.000
_cell.angle_alpha   90.00
_cell.angle_beta   90.00
_cell.angle_gamma   90.00
#
_symmetry.space_group_name_H-M   'P 1'
#
loop_
_entity.id
_entity.type
_entity.pdbx_description
1 polymer ?
#
loop_
_entity_poly.entity_id
_entity_poly.type
_entity_poly.pdbx_seq_one_letter_code
_entity_poly.pdbx_strand_id
1 'polypeptide(L)'
;MKNKNRHFDQLRPGYDFDYSKAVRGKYYKRLLDEGSNVVILDPDISKAFRDSSSVNEALRSLLELTRSTKRLTRRSNGRAKKLRAA
;
A
#
# COMPACT_ATOMS: atom_id res chain seq x y z
N MET A 1 -8.59 50.47 -14.09
CA MET A 1 -7.77 49.75 -13.08
C MET A 1 -8.30 48.31 -13.01
N LYS A 2 -7.51 47.30 -13.37
CA LYS A 2 -7.97 45.89 -13.44
C LYS A 2 -7.89 45.25 -12.05
N ASN A 3 -9.02 45.08 -11.38
CA ASN A 3 -9.12 44.42 -10.08
C ASN A 3 -8.84 42.91 -10.21
N LYS A 4 -7.74 42.43 -9.62
CA LYS A 4 -7.25 41.04 -9.65
C LYS A 4 -7.75 40.17 -8.48
N ASN A 5 -8.98 40.34 -7.99
CA ASN A 5 -9.52 39.49 -6.92
C ASN A 5 -10.72 38.66 -7.41
N ARG A 6 -10.46 37.63 -8.22
CA ARG A 6 -11.51 36.70 -8.71
C ARG A 6 -11.23 35.23 -8.38
N HIS A 7 -10.60 34.94 -7.25
CA HIS A 7 -10.25 33.55 -6.91
C HIS A 7 -10.66 33.09 -5.51
N PHE A 8 -11.15 33.98 -4.64
CA PHE A 8 -11.55 33.63 -3.28
C PHE A 8 -13.03 33.25 -3.15
N ASP A 9 -13.90 33.66 -4.08
CA ASP A 9 -15.35 33.38 -4.01
C ASP A 9 -15.74 31.90 -4.18
N GLN A 10 -14.81 31.05 -4.64
CA GLN A 10 -15.05 29.60 -4.77
C GLN A 10 -14.65 28.81 -3.52
N LEU A 11 -13.99 29.45 -2.54
CA LEU A 11 -13.57 28.80 -1.31
C LEU A 11 -14.71 28.81 -0.29
N ARG A 12 -14.90 27.70 0.41
CA ARG A 12 -15.85 27.66 1.53
C ARG A 12 -15.40 28.65 2.61
N PRO A 13 -16.31 29.32 3.33
CA PRO A 13 -15.98 30.38 4.30
C PRO A 13 -14.96 30.03 5.40
N GLY A 14 -14.72 28.75 5.67
CA GLY A 14 -13.72 28.29 6.64
C GLY A 14 -12.31 28.04 6.08
N TYR A 15 -12.09 28.26 4.78
CA TYR A 15 -10.78 28.06 4.16
C TYR A 15 -10.10 29.40 3.92
N ASP A 16 -9.07 29.68 4.71
CA ASP A 16 -8.10 30.74 4.48
C ASP A 16 -6.70 30.12 4.30
N PHE A 17 -6.20 30.14 3.08
CA PHE A 17 -4.91 29.56 2.73
C PHE A 17 -3.83 30.64 2.67
N ASP A 18 -3.01 30.70 3.72
CA ASP A 18 -1.80 31.53 3.74
C ASP A 18 -0.65 30.86 2.97
N TYR A 19 -0.62 31.11 1.66
CA TYR A 19 0.43 30.59 0.78
C TYR A 19 1.82 31.20 1.03
N SER A 20 1.96 32.25 1.84
CA SER A 20 3.29 32.78 2.21
C SER A 20 4.11 31.78 3.04
N LYS A 21 3.43 30.86 3.72
CA LYS A 21 4.04 29.76 4.49
C LYS A 21 4.18 28.48 3.68
N ALA A 22 3.83 28.48 2.39
CA ALA A 22 3.90 27.29 1.56
C ALA A 22 5.37 26.95 1.24
N VAL A 23 5.78 25.73 1.56
CA VAL A 23 7.13 25.22 1.26
C VAL A 23 7.04 24.17 0.16
N ARG A 24 7.71 24.42 -0.96
CA ARG A 24 7.79 23.45 -2.07
C ARG A 24 8.48 22.18 -1.57
N GLY A 25 7.84 21.03 -1.78
CA GLY A 25 8.41 19.73 -1.41
C GLY A 25 8.48 19.46 0.09
N LYS A 26 7.66 20.12 0.92
CA LYS A 26 7.64 19.96 2.40
C LYS A 26 7.68 18.50 2.89
N TYR A 27 7.02 17.59 2.16
CA TYR A 27 6.95 16.17 2.50
C TYR A 27 7.68 15.25 1.51
N TYR A 28 8.47 15.80 0.59
CA TYR A 28 9.13 15.02 -0.46
C TYR A 28 10.13 14.00 0.12
N LYS A 29 10.97 14.43 1.08
CA LYS A 29 11.94 13.53 1.74
C LYS A 29 11.21 12.37 2.43
N ARG A 30 10.14 12.67 3.17
CA ARG A 30 9.30 11.66 3.82
C ARG A 30 8.71 10.66 2.83
N LEU A 31 8.24 11.13 1.67
CA LEU A 31 7.71 10.28 0.61
C LEU A 31 8.80 9.35 0.01
N LEU A 32 10.04 9.83 -0.09
CA LEU A 32 11.15 8.99 -0.55
C LEU A 32 11.56 7.95 0.50
N ASP A 33 11.61 8.36 1.79
CA ASP A 33 12.10 7.53 2.89
C ASP A 33 11.08 6.46 3.32
N GLU A 34 9.83 6.88 3.54
CA GLU A 34 8.73 6.00 3.98
C GLU A 34 8.01 5.32 2.80
N GLY A 35 8.29 5.78 1.57
CA GLY A 35 7.54 5.39 0.38
C GLY A 35 6.17 6.08 0.29
N SER A 36 5.48 5.82 -0.82
CA SER A 36 4.11 6.28 -1.03
C SER A 36 3.13 5.32 -0.35
N ASN A 37 2.12 5.87 0.33
CA ASN A 37 0.96 5.09 0.79
C ASN A 37 0.09 4.58 -0.38
N VAL A 38 0.38 5.02 -1.62
CA VAL A 38 -0.33 4.61 -2.83
C VAL A 38 0.54 3.63 -3.60
N VAL A 39 0.01 2.42 -3.76
CA VAL A 39 0.59 1.38 -4.62
C VAL A 39 -0.16 1.39 -5.96
N ILE A 40 0.57 1.53 -7.06
CA ILE A 40 0.02 1.47 -8.41
C ILE A 40 0.11 0.01 -8.87
N LEU A 41 -1.02 -0.54 -9.30
CA LEU A 41 -1.08 -1.88 -9.89
C LEU A 41 -0.76 -1.79 -11.39
N ASP A 42 -0.15 -2.84 -11.92
CA ASP A 42 0.07 -2.95 -13.37
C ASP A 42 -1.28 -2.96 -14.11
N PRO A 43 -1.35 -2.45 -15.36
CA PRO A 43 -2.61 -2.25 -16.08
C PRO A 43 -3.44 -3.52 -16.33
N ASP A 44 -2.79 -4.67 -16.42
CA ASP A 44 -3.43 -5.98 -16.54
C ASP A 44 -4.08 -6.40 -15.22
N ILE A 45 -3.40 -6.22 -14.09
CA ILE A 45 -3.93 -6.49 -12.75
C ILE A 45 -5.09 -5.54 -12.44
N SER A 46 -4.96 -4.25 -12.75
CA SER A 46 -6.04 -3.27 -12.51
C SER A 46 -7.28 -3.53 -13.36
N LYS A 47 -7.16 -4.25 -14.49
CA LYS A 47 -8.31 -4.68 -15.30
C LYS A 47 -8.99 -5.91 -14.70
N ALA A 48 -8.22 -6.78 -14.04
CA ALA A 48 -8.74 -7.98 -13.41
C ALA A 48 -9.48 -7.70 -12.09
N PHE A 49 -9.03 -6.70 -11.33
CA PHE A 49 -9.61 -6.35 -10.04
C PHE A 49 -10.35 -5.01 -10.07
N ARG A 50 -11.58 -5.01 -9.58
CA ARG A 50 -12.47 -3.83 -9.60
C ARG A 50 -12.20 -2.83 -8.49
N ASP A 51 -11.68 -3.29 -7.35
CA ASP A 51 -11.42 -2.46 -6.17
C ASP A 51 -10.26 -3.00 -5.32
N SER A 52 -9.85 -2.22 -4.31
CA SER A 52 -8.77 -2.62 -3.39
C SER A 52 -9.16 -3.77 -2.44
N SER A 53 -10.45 -3.99 -2.19
CA SER A 53 -10.91 -5.07 -1.31
C SER A 53 -10.62 -6.43 -1.93
N SER A 54 -11.01 -6.60 -3.20
CA SER A 54 -10.79 -7.82 -3.98
C SER A 54 -9.30 -8.16 -4.15
N VAL A 55 -8.44 -7.16 -4.37
CA VAL A 55 -6.98 -7.35 -4.41
C VAL A 55 -6.46 -7.87 -3.07
N ASN A 56 -6.85 -7.22 -1.97
CA ASN A 56 -6.37 -7.58 -0.64
C ASN A 56 -6.82 -8.98 -0.21
N GLU A 57 -8.06 -9.36 -0.55
CA GLU A 57 -8.58 -10.70 -0.29
C GLU A 57 -7.80 -11.78 -1.04
N ALA A 58 -7.51 -11.56 -2.33
CA ALA A 58 -6.71 -12.47 -3.13
C ALA A 58 -5.29 -12.66 -2.55
N LEU A 59 -4.63 -11.55 -2.17
CA LEU A 59 -3.30 -11.60 -1.57
C LEU A 59 -3.30 -12.32 -0.20
N ARG A 60 -4.33 -12.12 0.63
CA ARG A 60 -4.48 -12.85 1.90
C ARG A 60 -4.66 -14.34 1.69
N SER A 61 -5.51 -14.73 0.74
CA SER A 61 -5.73 -16.13 0.37
C SER A 61 -4.42 -16.80 -0.08
N LEU A 62 -3.61 -16.10 -0.88
CA LEU A 62 -2.28 -16.60 -1.30
C LEU A 62 -1.32 -16.79 -0.12
N LEU A 63 -1.32 -15.87 0.85
CA LEU A 63 -0.50 -16.00 2.06
C LEU A 63 -0.92 -17.21 2.90
N GLU A 64 -2.21 -17.50 3.01
CA GLU A 64 -2.73 -18.67 3.74
C GLU A 64 -2.33 -19.99 3.07
N LEU A 65 -2.45 -20.06 1.74
CA LEU A 65 -2.01 -21.22 0.95
C LEU A 65 -0.50 -21.46 1.14
N THR A 66 0.30 -20.39 1.11
CA THR A 66 1.76 -20.47 1.32
C THR A 66 2.11 -20.97 2.72
N ARG A 67 1.40 -20.51 3.76
CA ARG A 67 1.59 -21.00 5.15
C ARG A 67 1.25 -22.48 5.27
N SER A 68 0.16 -22.90 4.65
CA SER A 68 -0.32 -24.29 4.68
C SER A 68 0.65 -25.25 4.00
N THR A 69 1.13 -24.89 2.81
CA THR A 69 2.10 -25.68 2.03
C THR A 69 3.47 -25.74 2.70
N LYS A 70 3.96 -24.63 3.26
CA LYS A 70 5.23 -24.60 4.03
C LYS A 70 5.20 -25.52 5.25
N ARG A 71 4.03 -25.68 5.90
CA ARG A 71 3.88 -26.61 7.03
C ARG A 71 3.97 -28.07 6.58
N LEU A 72 3.44 -28.39 5.41
CA LEU A 72 3.47 -29.76 4.85
C LEU A 72 4.89 -30.19 4.45
N THR A 73 5.68 -29.26 3.90
CA THR A 73 7.06 -29.54 3.48
C THR A 73 8.07 -29.55 4.62
N ARG A 74 7.70 -29.04 5.82
CA ARG A 74 8.51 -29.17 7.04
C ARG A 74 8.49 -30.62 7.51
N ARG A 75 9.29 -31.47 6.84
CA ARG A 75 9.55 -32.87 7.21
C ARG A 75 9.83 -32.94 8.71
N SER A 76 9.05 -33.74 9.43
CA SER A 76 9.41 -34.11 10.78
C SER A 76 10.66 -34.97 10.71
N ASN A 77 11.80 -34.44 11.16
CA ASN A 77 13.04 -35.22 11.31
C ASN A 77 12.91 -36.39 12.32
N GLY A 78 11.71 -36.63 12.88
CA GLY A 78 11.43 -37.66 13.87
C GLY A 78 11.54 -39.09 13.35
N ARG A 79 11.31 -39.36 12.05
CA ARG A 79 11.36 -40.75 11.53
C ARG A 79 12.79 -41.25 11.27
N ALA A 80 13.75 -40.36 11.01
CA ALA A 80 15.14 -40.74 10.75
C ALA A 80 15.89 -41.22 12.00
N LYS A 81 15.45 -40.83 13.22
CA LYS A 81 16.11 -41.23 14.46
C LYS A 81 15.73 -42.65 14.91
N LYS A 82 14.59 -43.20 14.46
CA LYS A 82 14.10 -44.52 14.90
C LYS A 82 14.72 -45.70 14.14
N LEU A 83 15.30 -45.45 12.95
CA LEU A 83 15.93 -46.49 12.12
C LEU A 83 17.43 -46.70 12.41
N ARG A 84 18.03 -45.91 13.31
CA ARG A 84 19.44 -46.05 13.72
C ARG A 84 19.62 -46.67 15.11
N ALA A 85 18.54 -47.16 15.71
CA ALA A 85 18.53 -47.74 17.07
C ALA A 85 18.04 -49.20 17.10
N ALA A 86 18.18 -49.93 15.98
CA ALA A 86 17.89 -51.36 15.89
C ALA A 86 19.15 -52.09 15.43
#